data_AF-A0A382LGN6-F1
#
_entry.id   AF-A0A382LGN6-F1
#
_cell.length_a   1.000
_cell.length_b   1.000
_cell.length_c   1.000
_cell.angle_alpha   90.00
_cell.angle_beta   90.00
_cell.angle_gamma   90.00
#
_symmetry.space_group_name_H-M   'P 1'
#
loop_
_entity.id
_entity.type
_entity.pdbx_description
1 polymer ?
#
loop_
_entity_poly.entity_id
_entity_poly.type
_entity_poly.pdbx_seq_one_letter_code
_entity_poly.pdbx_strand_id
1 'polypeptide(L)'
;MNKYHKNGFTMVELIMVIIIVGILAAISIPRFAVVVRQSEAASEQGVVTQLVEGLETWGMEEFMDTGVKAWPPNPFTGLATLPAEYNASSTDMTAMTGGDWIFTGTASLSYTDPTDGAITLTSAIVHRRVEDSLSVWFYDVSDGSITFGDTPYLPEYKIFMDDLQ
;
A
#
# COMPACT_ATOMS: atom_id res chain seq x y z
N MET A 1 -59.38 22.26 -17.71
CA MET A 1 -58.30 21.58 -18.47
C MET A 1 -56.98 22.24 -18.07
N ASN A 2 -56.20 21.61 -17.18
CA ASN A 2 -54.94 22.19 -16.69
C ASN A 2 -53.89 22.18 -17.80
N LYS A 3 -53.44 23.36 -18.24
CA LYS A 3 -52.30 23.51 -19.17
C LYS A 3 -51.00 23.34 -18.37
N TYR A 4 -50.30 22.24 -18.60
CA TYR A 4 -48.92 22.09 -18.13
C TYR A 4 -48.01 22.93 -19.03
N HIS A 5 -47.45 24.03 -18.49
CA HIS A 5 -46.37 24.76 -19.16
C HIS A 5 -45.13 23.86 -19.21
N LYS A 6 -44.80 23.35 -20.39
CA LYS A 6 -43.51 22.68 -20.65
C LYS A 6 -42.47 23.77 -20.88
N ASN A 7 -41.87 24.27 -19.79
CA ASN A 7 -40.71 25.13 -19.88
C ASN A 7 -39.51 24.26 -20.30
N GLY A 8 -39.12 24.36 -21.57
CA GLY A 8 -37.90 23.72 -22.07
C GLY A 8 -36.66 24.45 -21.55
N PHE A 9 -35.60 23.69 -21.30
CA PHE A 9 -34.29 24.24 -20.91
C PHE A 9 -33.68 25.03 -22.07
N THR A 10 -33.07 26.19 -21.80
CA THR A 10 -32.42 26.97 -22.86
C THR A 10 -31.03 26.43 -23.18
N MET A 11 -30.56 26.61 -24.42
CA MET A 11 -29.20 26.21 -24.81
C MET A 11 -28.13 26.95 -24.00
N VAL A 12 -28.40 28.20 -23.62
CA VAL A 12 -27.47 29.02 -22.84
C VAL A 12 -27.31 28.48 -21.42
N GLU A 13 -28.40 28.05 -20.78
CA GLU A 13 -28.34 27.42 -19.46
C GLU A 13 -27.51 26.13 -19.49
N LEU A 14 -27.62 25.34 -20.56
CA LEU A 14 -26.83 24.11 -20.71
C LEU A 14 -25.35 24.40 -20.89
N ILE A 15 -25.02 25.38 -21.72
CA ILE A 15 -23.62 25.76 -21.97
C ILE A 15 -22.99 26.32 -20.69
N MET A 16 -23.70 27.14 -19.91
CA MET A 16 -23.19 27.67 -18.65
C MET A 16 -22.88 26.55 -17.64
N VAL A 17 -23.76 25.55 -17.52
CA VAL A 17 -23.53 24.40 -16.62
C VAL A 17 -22.32 23.58 -17.06
N ILE A 18 -22.17 23.32 -18.36
CA ILE A 18 -21.01 22.56 -18.88
C ILE A 18 -19.71 23.33 -18.63
N ILE A 19 -19.70 24.66 -18.80
CA ILE A 19 -18.51 25.48 -18.52
C ILE A 19 -18.14 25.39 -17.04
N ILE A 20 -19.11 25.51 -16.12
CA ILE A 20 -18.86 25.43 -14.68
C ILE A 20 -18.32 24.03 -14.32
N VAL A 21 -18.97 22.96 -14.77
CA VAL A 21 -18.51 21.58 -14.52
C VAL A 21 -17.14 21.34 -15.14
N GLY A 22 -16.84 21.90 -16.31
CA GLY A 22 -15.54 21.81 -16.96
C GLY A 22 -14.40 22.42 -16.13
N ILE A 23 -14.62 23.62 -15.56
CA ILE A 23 -13.63 24.28 -14.68
C ILE A 23 -13.44 23.48 -13.39
N LEU A 24 -14.54 23.03 -12.77
CA LEU A 24 -14.49 22.23 -11.54
C LEU A 24 -13.75 20.90 -11.79
N ALA A 25 -14.06 20.20 -12.88
CA ALA A 25 -13.40 18.94 -13.23
C ALA A 25 -11.89 19.11 -13.43
N ALA A 26 -11.46 20.18 -14.12
CA ALA A 26 -10.06 20.47 -14.36
C ALA A 26 -9.25 20.63 -13.06
N ILE A 27 -9.85 21.20 -12.00
CA ILE A 27 -9.20 21.39 -10.71
C ILE A 27 -9.34 20.13 -9.83
N SER A 28 -10.51 19.48 -9.83
CA SER A 28 -10.81 18.36 -8.94
C SER A 28 -10.05 17.08 -9.29
N ILE A 29 -9.87 16.74 -10.57
CA ILE A 29 -9.19 15.50 -10.99
C ILE A 29 -7.76 15.39 -10.45
N PRO A 30 -6.85 16.37 -10.65
CA PRO A 30 -5.47 16.25 -10.15
C PRO A 30 -5.40 16.23 -8.61
N ARG A 31 -6.30 16.97 -7.94
CA ARG A 31 -6.38 16.97 -6.47
C ARG A 31 -6.84 15.62 -5.94
N PHE A 32 -7.82 14.99 -6.58
CA PHE A 32 -8.32 13.68 -6.19
C PHE A 32 -7.22 12.61 -6.26
N ALA A 33 -6.42 12.57 -7.32
CA ALA A 33 -5.30 11.64 -7.44
C ALA A 33 -4.27 11.77 -6.30
N VAL A 34 -3.97 13.00 -5.87
CA VAL A 34 -3.09 13.24 -4.72
C VAL A 34 -3.70 12.72 -3.42
N VAL A 35 -4.99 12.95 -3.19
CA VAL A 35 -5.69 12.49 -1.98
C VAL A 35 -5.73 10.98 -1.91
N VAL A 36 -5.97 10.29 -3.03
CA VAL A 36 -5.94 8.82 -3.09
C VAL A 36 -4.57 8.28 -2.70
N ARG A 37 -3.49 8.78 -3.31
CA ARG A 37 -2.12 8.34 -2.97
C ARG A 37 -1.75 8.61 -1.52
N GLN A 38 -2.17 9.75 -0.98
CA GLN A 38 -1.91 10.07 0.43
C GLN A 38 -2.72 9.16 1.38
N SER A 39 -3.92 8.76 0.99
CA SER A 39 -4.76 7.83 1.75
C SER A 39 -4.17 6.42 1.73
N GLU A 40 -3.68 5.95 0.58
CA GLU A 40 -2.96 4.67 0.45
C GLU A 40 -1.68 4.67 1.31
N ALA A 41 -0.85 5.70 1.21
CA ALA A 41 0.37 5.82 2.02
C ALA A 41 0.08 5.86 3.54
N ALA A 42 -1.00 6.52 3.96
CA ALA A 42 -1.41 6.51 5.37
C ALA A 42 -1.92 5.13 5.81
N SER A 43 -2.63 4.41 4.93
CA SER A 43 -3.08 3.04 5.19
C SER A 43 -1.90 2.08 5.32
N GLU A 44 -0.91 2.18 4.42
CA GLU A 44 0.34 1.42 4.47
C GLU A 44 1.07 1.60 5.80
N GLN A 45 1.25 2.86 6.20
CA GLN A 45 1.87 3.20 7.47
C GLN A 45 1.12 2.60 8.66
N GLY A 46 -0.22 2.62 8.62
CA GLY A 46 -1.06 2.00 9.64
C GLY A 46 -0.89 0.49 9.73
N VAL A 47 -0.73 -0.20 8.60
CA VAL A 47 -0.48 -1.65 8.54
C VAL A 47 0.92 -1.98 9.09
N VAL A 48 1.95 -1.25 8.66
CA VAL A 48 3.32 -1.51 9.12
C VAL A 48 3.49 -1.20 10.60
N THR A 49 2.83 -0.16 11.11
CA THR A 49 2.81 0.12 12.56
C THR A 49 2.20 -1.04 13.34
N GLN A 50 1.08 -1.60 12.87
CA GLN A 50 0.48 -2.79 13.48
C GLN A 50 1.39 -4.01 13.41
N LEU A 51 2.14 -4.18 12.32
CA LEU A 51 3.13 -5.26 12.20
C LEU A 51 4.23 -5.12 13.25
N VAL A 52 4.80 -3.93 13.41
CA VAL A 52 5.84 -3.69 14.43
C VAL A 52 5.31 -3.97 15.84
N GLU A 53 4.11 -3.47 16.17
CA GLU A 53 3.48 -3.72 17.47
C GLU A 53 3.16 -5.20 17.70
N GLY A 54 2.63 -5.87 16.68
CA GLY A 54 2.29 -7.30 16.72
C GLY A 54 3.54 -8.19 16.88
N LEU A 55 4.63 -7.86 16.19
CA LEU A 55 5.90 -8.57 16.29
C LEU A 55 6.56 -8.39 17.66
N GLU A 56 6.52 -7.20 18.25
CA GLU A 56 7.04 -7.00 19.61
C GLU A 56 6.19 -7.73 20.65
N THR A 57 4.86 -7.75 20.47
CA THR A 57 3.96 -8.53 21.33
C THR A 57 4.28 -10.01 21.25
N TRP A 58 4.41 -10.57 20.03
CA TRP A 58 4.81 -11.95 19.82
C TRP A 58 6.17 -12.27 20.47
N GLY A 59 7.17 -11.42 20.24
CA GLY A 59 8.50 -11.62 20.80
C GLY A 59 8.49 -11.62 22.34
N MET A 60 7.63 -10.81 22.96
CA MET A 60 7.43 -10.81 24.40
C MET A 60 6.75 -12.11 24.89
N GLU A 61 5.75 -12.61 24.17
CA GLU A 61 5.09 -13.89 24.50
C GLU A 61 6.09 -15.05 24.45
N GLU A 62 6.88 -15.15 23.38
CA GLU A 62 7.94 -16.16 23.25
C GLU A 62 9.00 -16.04 24.35
N PHE A 63 9.35 -14.82 24.75
CA PHE A 63 10.28 -14.60 25.86
C PHE A 63 9.72 -15.07 27.20
N MET A 64 8.43 -14.90 27.45
CA MET A 64 7.78 -15.38 28.67
C MET A 64 7.72 -16.91 28.73
N ASP A 65 7.53 -17.57 27.58
CA ASP A 65 7.38 -19.02 27.50
C ASP A 65 8.71 -19.77 27.44
N THR A 66 9.68 -19.24 26.68
CA THR A 66 10.95 -19.93 26.38
C THR A 66 12.17 -19.27 27.00
N GLY A 67 12.02 -18.05 27.55
CA GLY A 67 13.12 -17.26 28.10
C GLY A 67 13.97 -16.54 27.06
N VAL A 68 13.64 -16.64 25.77
CA VAL A 68 14.36 -16.00 24.65
C VAL A 68 13.34 -15.38 23.70
N LYS A 69 13.56 -14.14 23.24
CA LYS A 69 12.71 -13.54 22.21
C LYS A 69 12.90 -14.28 20.89
N ALA A 70 11.80 -14.63 20.24
CA ALA A 70 11.76 -15.21 18.91
C ALA A 70 10.59 -14.60 18.13
N TRP A 71 10.70 -14.60 16.80
CA TRP A 71 9.69 -14.02 15.93
C TRP A 71 9.24 -15.03 14.86
N PRO A 72 8.01 -14.89 14.35
CA PRO A 72 7.49 -15.86 13.40
C PRO A 72 8.13 -15.68 12.02
N PRO A 73 8.28 -16.75 11.22
CA PRO A 73 8.87 -16.65 9.86
C PRO A 73 8.14 -15.70 8.91
N ASN A 74 6.86 -15.43 9.15
CA ASN A 74 6.06 -14.48 8.38
C ASN A 74 5.50 -13.40 9.31
N PRO A 75 5.78 -12.11 9.06
CA PRO A 75 5.45 -11.03 9.98
C PRO A 75 3.94 -10.79 10.12
N PHE A 76 3.13 -11.21 9.15
CA PHE A 76 1.67 -11.10 9.21
C PHE A 76 1.01 -12.10 10.17
N THR A 77 1.73 -13.14 10.60
CA THR A 77 1.16 -14.16 11.50
C THR A 77 0.88 -13.65 12.91
N GLY A 78 1.61 -12.63 13.36
CA GLY A 78 1.40 -12.00 14.68
C GLY A 78 0.28 -10.97 14.71
N LEU A 79 -0.42 -10.73 13.60
CA LEU A 79 -1.48 -9.73 13.54
C LEU A 79 -2.83 -10.31 13.98
N ALA A 80 -3.51 -9.59 14.87
CA ALA A 80 -4.90 -9.89 15.25
C ALA A 80 -5.89 -9.65 14.11
N THR A 81 -5.60 -8.73 13.20
CA THR A 81 -6.40 -8.45 12.01
C THR A 81 -5.47 -8.26 10.83
N LEU A 82 -5.62 -9.10 9.81
CA LEU A 82 -4.86 -9.01 8.58
C LEU A 82 -5.39 -7.85 7.71
N PRO A 83 -4.53 -7.19 6.92
CA PRO A 83 -4.98 -6.26 5.90
C PRO A 83 -5.96 -6.94 4.95
N ALA A 84 -6.98 -6.21 4.47
CA ALA A 84 -8.08 -6.77 3.70
C ALA A 84 -7.62 -7.55 2.45
N GLU A 85 -6.59 -7.05 1.78
CA GLU A 85 -6.05 -7.61 0.53
C GLU A 85 -4.73 -8.38 0.77
N TYR A 86 -4.50 -8.91 1.98
CA TYR A 86 -3.33 -9.75 2.24
C TYR A 86 -3.50 -11.15 1.65
N ASN A 87 -2.59 -11.51 0.73
CA ASN A 87 -2.56 -12.81 0.07
C ASN A 87 -1.44 -13.68 0.64
N ALA A 88 -1.79 -14.53 1.62
CA ALA A 88 -0.86 -15.46 2.25
C ALA A 88 -0.34 -16.59 1.34
N SER A 89 -0.97 -16.80 0.18
CA SER A 89 -0.60 -17.87 -0.77
C SER A 89 0.33 -17.40 -1.88
N SER A 90 0.56 -16.08 -1.98
CA SER A 90 1.45 -15.50 -3.00
C SER A 90 2.69 -14.91 -2.36
N THR A 91 3.84 -15.22 -2.95
CA THR A 91 5.13 -14.60 -2.67
C THR A 91 5.67 -13.86 -3.89
N ASP A 92 4.92 -13.87 -4.99
CA ASP A 92 5.34 -13.37 -6.30
C ASP A 92 4.82 -11.95 -6.49
N MET A 93 5.75 -10.99 -6.55
CA MET A 93 5.43 -9.57 -6.75
C MET A 93 4.88 -9.32 -8.16
N THR A 94 5.22 -10.18 -9.14
CA THR A 94 4.83 -9.99 -10.54
C THR A 94 3.34 -10.28 -10.80
N ALA A 95 2.70 -11.04 -9.91
CA ALA A 95 1.31 -11.48 -10.03
C ALA A 95 0.33 -10.70 -9.14
N MET A 96 0.81 -9.71 -8.37
CA MET A 96 -0.04 -8.90 -7.47
C MET A 96 -1.10 -8.13 -8.25
N THR A 97 -2.18 -7.70 -7.61
CA THR A 97 -3.13 -6.69 -8.12
C THR A 97 -3.14 -5.42 -7.28
N GLY A 98 -3.74 -4.34 -7.79
CA GLY A 98 -3.82 -3.06 -7.06
C GLY A 98 -4.59 -3.23 -5.75
N GLY A 99 -3.93 -2.94 -4.63
CA GLY A 99 -4.42 -3.13 -3.27
C GLY A 99 -3.73 -4.26 -2.51
N ASP A 100 -3.13 -5.22 -3.21
CA ASP A 100 -2.61 -6.45 -2.60
C ASP A 100 -1.49 -6.20 -1.59
N TRP A 101 -1.46 -7.03 -0.57
CA TRP A 101 -0.33 -7.20 0.34
C TRP A 101 0.21 -8.62 0.22
N ILE A 102 1.54 -8.77 0.15
CA ILE A 102 2.20 -10.07 0.20
C ILE A 102 3.42 -10.02 1.11
N PHE A 103 3.89 -11.21 1.48
CA PHE A 103 5.21 -11.41 2.07
C PHE A 103 6.02 -12.33 1.17
N THR A 104 7.19 -11.89 0.70
CA THR A 104 7.95 -12.64 -0.31
C THR A 104 8.66 -13.88 0.26
N GLY A 105 8.91 -13.92 1.58
CA GLY A 105 9.59 -15.05 2.21
C GLY A 105 10.92 -15.38 1.53
N THR A 106 11.06 -16.57 0.98
CA THR A 106 12.29 -17.00 0.29
C THR A 106 12.33 -16.64 -1.20
N ALA A 107 11.32 -15.97 -1.75
CA ALA A 107 11.32 -15.54 -3.14
C ALA A 107 12.42 -14.49 -3.38
N SER A 108 13.19 -14.67 -4.46
CA SER A 108 14.37 -13.85 -4.77
C SER A 108 14.17 -13.08 -6.07
N LEU A 109 13.12 -12.27 -6.14
CA LEU A 109 13.06 -11.21 -7.16
C LEU A 109 14.11 -10.15 -6.84
N SER A 110 14.54 -9.42 -7.87
CA SER A 110 15.54 -8.37 -7.71
C SER A 110 15.09 -7.06 -8.32
N TYR A 111 15.63 -5.98 -7.77
CA TYR A 111 15.44 -4.63 -8.27
C TYR A 111 16.80 -3.94 -8.28
N THR A 112 17.10 -3.21 -9.35
CA THR A 112 18.33 -2.41 -9.42
C THR A 112 18.00 -0.97 -9.06
N ASP A 113 18.32 -0.57 -7.84
CA ASP A 113 18.19 0.81 -7.41
C ASP A 113 19.29 1.69 -8.05
N PRO A 114 18.97 2.90 -8.53
CA PRO A 114 19.96 3.82 -9.09
C PRO A 114 21.07 4.25 -8.12
N THR A 115 20.80 4.20 -6.81
CA THR A 115 21.70 4.63 -5.74
C THR A 115 22.39 3.45 -5.08
N ASP A 116 21.62 2.41 -4.73
CA ASP A 116 22.10 1.28 -3.92
C ASP A 116 22.53 0.06 -4.74
N GLY A 117 22.21 0.03 -6.04
CA GLY A 117 22.53 -1.08 -6.93
C GLY A 117 21.55 -2.24 -6.79
N ALA A 118 22.01 -3.48 -7.00
CA ALA A 118 21.15 -4.65 -7.01
C ALA A 118 20.66 -5.02 -5.60
N ILE A 119 19.35 -4.93 -5.38
CA ILE A 119 18.64 -5.29 -4.16
C ILE A 119 17.91 -6.61 -4.37
N THR A 120 18.02 -7.51 -3.40
CA THR A 120 17.28 -8.78 -3.38
C THR A 120 16.03 -8.62 -2.52
N LEU A 121 14.87 -8.95 -3.08
CA LEU A 121 13.55 -8.72 -2.46
C LEU A 121 13.06 -9.92 -1.65
N THR A 122 13.98 -10.58 -0.93
CA THR A 122 13.67 -11.67 0.02
C THR A 122 13.20 -11.11 1.36
N SER A 123 12.34 -11.85 2.04
CA SER A 123 11.74 -11.46 3.33
C SER A 123 11.15 -10.05 3.30
N ALA A 124 10.59 -9.66 2.16
CA ALA A 124 10.03 -8.35 1.94
C ALA A 124 8.52 -8.36 2.21
N ILE A 125 8.06 -7.34 2.92
CA ILE A 125 6.65 -6.97 3.03
C ILE A 125 6.38 -6.03 1.85
N VAL A 126 5.39 -6.36 1.02
CA VAL A 126 5.12 -5.62 -0.21
C VAL A 126 3.65 -5.25 -0.29
N HIS A 127 3.39 -3.99 -0.63
CA HIS A 127 2.07 -3.51 -1.00
C HIS A 127 2.06 -2.99 -2.45
N ARG A 128 1.09 -3.43 -3.26
CA ARG A 128 0.89 -2.91 -4.62
C ARG A 128 -0.16 -1.80 -4.61
N ARG A 129 0.24 -0.58 -4.95
CA ARG A 129 -0.68 0.56 -5.10
C ARG A 129 -1.49 0.45 -6.39
N VAL A 130 -2.59 1.19 -6.47
CA VAL A 130 -3.43 1.25 -7.69
C VAL A 130 -2.69 1.89 -8.88
N GLU A 131 -1.65 2.68 -8.63
CA GLU A 131 -0.80 3.28 -9.67
C GLU A 131 0.37 2.39 -10.14
N ASP A 132 0.32 1.08 -9.87
CA ASP A 132 1.34 0.08 -10.27
C ASP A 132 2.75 0.31 -9.70
N SER A 133 2.83 1.02 -8.57
CA SER A 133 4.03 1.05 -7.74
C SER A 133 3.93 0.09 -6.56
N LEU A 134 5.06 -0.49 -6.21
CA LEU A 134 5.26 -1.38 -5.08
C LEU A 134 5.94 -0.62 -3.96
N SER A 135 5.31 -0.62 -2.79
CA SER A 135 5.92 -0.13 -1.55
C SER A 135 6.52 -1.33 -0.82
N VAL A 136 7.81 -1.26 -0.52
CA VAL A 136 8.60 -2.39 -0.01
C VAL A 136 9.23 -2.06 1.34
N TRP A 137 9.10 -2.99 2.27
CA TRP A 137 9.82 -3.01 3.55
C TRP A 137 10.51 -4.37 3.71
N PHE A 138 11.59 -4.44 4.47
CA PHE A 138 12.26 -5.72 4.75
C PHE A 138 12.02 -6.16 6.16
N TYR A 139 11.76 -7.44 6.35
CA TYR A 139 11.57 -8.06 7.65
C TYR A 139 12.76 -8.96 7.98
N ASP A 140 13.35 -8.75 9.16
CA ASP A 140 14.37 -9.63 9.72
C ASP A 140 13.75 -10.49 10.83
N VAL A 141 13.70 -11.81 10.59
CA VAL A 141 13.16 -12.78 11.55
C VAL A 141 14.07 -12.99 12.77
N SER A 142 15.35 -12.64 12.66
CA SER A 142 16.33 -12.88 13.72
C SER A 142 16.17 -11.93 14.90
N ASP A 143 15.70 -10.71 14.65
CA ASP A 143 15.47 -9.69 15.68
C ASP A 143 14.06 -9.08 15.63
N GLY A 144 13.21 -9.52 14.70
CA GLY A 144 11.85 -9.03 14.54
C GLY A 144 11.74 -7.63 13.94
N SER A 145 12.84 -7.04 13.48
CA SER A 145 12.86 -5.68 12.98
C SER A 145 12.26 -5.59 11.57
N ILE A 146 11.66 -4.44 11.29
CA ILE A 146 11.25 -4.06 9.94
C ILE A 146 12.12 -2.89 9.52
N THR A 147 12.83 -3.02 8.41
CA THR A 147 13.59 -1.93 7.79
C THR A 147 12.62 -1.04 7.02
N PHE A 148 12.75 0.26 7.24
CA PHE A 148 11.90 1.30 6.69
C PHE A 148 12.75 2.53 6.37
N GLY A 149 12.26 3.37 5.46
CA GLY A 149 12.91 4.61 5.07
C GLY A 149 12.71 5.71 6.13
N ASP A 150 12.11 6.83 5.75
CA ASP A 150 11.88 7.91 6.71
C ASP A 150 10.83 7.56 7.77
N THR A 151 11.02 8.12 8.97
CA THR A 151 10.04 7.97 10.04
C THR A 151 8.75 8.77 9.75
N PRO A 152 7.57 8.23 10.10
CA PRO A 152 7.35 6.91 10.70
C PRO A 152 7.08 5.84 9.63
N TYR A 153 7.92 4.79 9.57
CA TYR A 153 7.68 3.55 8.81
C TYR A 153 7.32 3.72 7.32
N LEU A 154 7.87 4.72 6.63
CA LEU A 154 7.72 4.80 5.16
C LEU A 154 8.41 3.62 4.46
N PRO A 155 7.96 3.21 3.26
CA PRO A 155 8.62 2.13 2.54
C PRO A 155 10.08 2.48 2.27
N GLU A 156 10.95 1.47 2.40
CA GLU A 156 12.37 1.56 2.08
C GLU A 156 12.55 1.85 0.59
N TYR A 157 11.86 1.07 -0.25
CA TYR A 157 11.87 1.25 -1.69
C TYR A 157 10.45 1.43 -2.24
N LYS A 158 10.37 2.31 -3.25
CA LYS A 158 9.21 2.43 -4.13
C LYS A 158 9.63 2.01 -5.52
N ILE A 159 9.11 0.88 -5.98
CA ILE A 159 9.54 0.22 -7.22
C ILE A 159 8.37 0.25 -8.20
N PHE A 160 8.58 0.69 -9.43
CA PHE A 160 7.56 0.50 -10.46
C PHE A 160 7.58 -0.95 -10.92
N MET A 161 6.40 -1.51 -11.19
CA MET A 161 6.26 -2.91 -11.59
C MET A 161 7.17 -3.30 -12.78
N ASP A 162 7.36 -2.36 -13.72
CA ASP A 162 8.19 -2.55 -14.92
C ASP A 162 9.69 -2.62 -14.63
N ASP A 163 10.14 -2.20 -13.44
CA ASP A 163 11.56 -2.19 -13.03
C ASP A 163 11.98 -3.48 -12.30
N LEU A 164 11.05 -4.41 -12.06
CA LEU A 164 11.35 -5.72 -11.46
C LEU A 164 12.10 -6.63 -12.45
N GLN A 165 13.09 -7.38 -11.93
CA GLN A 165 13.94 -8.31 -12.68
C GLN A 165 13.77 -9.75 -12.19
#